data_AF-A0A2P4PXX3-F1
#
_entry.id   AF-A0A2P4PXX3-F1
#
_cell.length_a   1.000
_cell.length_b   1.000
_cell.length_c   1.000
_cell.angle_alpha   90.00
_cell.angle_beta   90.00
_cell.angle_gamma   90.00
#
_symmetry.space_group_name_H-M   'P 1'
#
loop_
_entity.id
_entity.type
_entity.pdbx_description
1 polymer ?
#
loop_
_entity_poly.entity_id
_entity_poly.type
_entity_poly.pdbx_seq_one_letter_code
_entity_poly.pdbx_strand_id
1 'polypeptide(L)'
;MLTSYITANTPRDINVLKQADADLLRPMTDKEIFANFICFIIYSLEHYPEVKQRLRQEFDRVFENDLTRPITYKDLDKLEYCDAVTKEINRHYPVAFFI
;
A
#
# COMPACT_ATOMS: atom_id res chain seq x y z
N MET A 1 24.45 5.91 13.76
CA MET A 1 23.55 6.12 14.92
C MET A 1 23.93 5.18 16.06
N LEU A 2 23.73 5.62 17.30
CA LEU A 2 24.02 4.88 18.55
C LEU A 2 23.42 3.45 18.55
N THR A 3 22.25 3.28 17.92
CA THR A 3 21.58 1.99 17.72
C THR A 3 22.44 0.94 17.01
N SER A 4 23.29 1.33 16.06
CA SER A 4 24.18 0.38 15.36
C SER A 4 25.30 -0.15 16.26
N TYR A 5 25.75 0.63 17.25
CA TYR A 5 26.80 0.22 18.18
C TYR A 5 26.30 -0.79 19.22
N ILE A 6 25.06 -0.62 19.70
CA ILE A 6 24.45 -1.52 20.69
C ILE A 6 23.98 -2.84 20.08
N THR A 7 23.68 -2.87 18.78
CA THR A 7 23.26 -4.10 18.08
C THR A 7 24.42 -4.84 17.42
N ALA A 8 25.65 -4.29 17.42
CA ALA A 8 26.81 -4.90 16.78
C ALA A 8 27.06 -6.32 17.31
N ASN A 9 27.25 -7.29 16.42
CA ASN A 9 27.46 -8.72 16.74
C ASN A 9 26.26 -9.44 17.38
N THR A 10 25.06 -8.87 17.32
CA THR A 10 23.83 -9.57 17.72
C THR A 10 23.04 -10.00 16.48
N PRO A 11 22.06 -10.93 16.60
CA PRO A 11 21.16 -11.25 15.49
C PRO A 11 20.34 -10.06 14.95
N ARG A 12 20.36 -8.92 15.66
CA ARG A 12 19.70 -7.67 15.26
C ARG A 12 20.68 -6.66 14.64
N ASP A 13 21.93 -7.05 14.40
CA ASP A 13 22.93 -6.21 13.76
C ASP A 13 22.53 -5.91 12.30
N ILE A 14 22.29 -4.64 12.00
CA ILE A 14 21.94 -4.17 10.66
C ILE A 14 23.11 -4.40 9.67
N ASN A 15 24.35 -4.53 10.15
CA ASN A 15 25.48 -4.88 9.29
C ASN A 15 25.54 -6.38 8.93
N VAL A 16 24.86 -7.27 9.67
CA VAL A 16 24.71 -8.68 9.25
C VAL A 16 23.88 -8.76 7.97
N LEU A 17 22.89 -7.85 7.81
CA LEU A 17 22.14 -7.73 6.57
C LEU A 17 23.01 -7.27 5.40
N LYS A 18 24.09 -6.51 5.62
CA LYS A 18 25.04 -6.13 4.54
C LYS A 18 25.83 -7.31 3.97
N GLN A 19 25.84 -8.44 4.67
CA GLN A 19 26.39 -9.69 4.18
C GLN A 19 25.33 -10.62 3.59
N ALA A 20 24.06 -10.21 3.63
CA ALA A 20 23.00 -10.82 2.83
C ALA A 20 23.22 -10.48 1.35
N ASP A 21 22.71 -11.36 0.48
CA ASP A 21 22.77 -11.23 -0.96
C ASP A 21 22.42 -9.80 -1.40
N ALA A 22 23.19 -9.24 -2.34
CA ALA A 22 22.99 -7.85 -2.80
C ALA A 22 21.55 -7.63 -3.33
N ASP A 23 20.91 -8.70 -3.80
CA ASP A 23 19.52 -8.73 -4.23
C ASP A 23 18.51 -8.55 -3.08
N LEU A 24 18.85 -8.92 -1.84
CA LEU A 24 17.97 -8.80 -0.67
C LEU A 24 18.02 -7.39 -0.05
N LEU A 25 19.10 -6.66 -0.32
CA LEU A 25 19.32 -5.27 0.11
C LEU A 25 18.97 -4.23 -0.97
N ARG A 26 18.59 -4.68 -2.17
CA ARG A 26 18.17 -3.76 -3.22
C ARG A 26 16.93 -2.98 -2.77
N PRO A 27 16.84 -1.68 -3.09
CA PRO A 27 15.61 -0.94 -2.86
C PRO A 27 14.45 -1.62 -3.59
N MET A 28 13.31 -1.70 -2.91
CA MET A 28 12.12 -2.32 -3.47
C MET A 28 11.66 -1.53 -4.70
N THR A 29 11.33 -2.24 -5.78
CA THR A 29 10.86 -1.60 -7.01
C THR A 29 9.44 -1.08 -6.84
N ASP A 30 9.07 -0.04 -7.58
CA ASP A 30 7.71 0.53 -7.55
C ASP A 30 6.62 -0.53 -7.77
N LYS A 31 6.90 -1.53 -8.62
CA LYS A 31 5.99 -2.66 -8.88
C LYS A 31 5.77 -3.52 -7.64
N GLU A 32 6.84 -3.85 -6.92
CA GLU A 32 6.76 -4.63 -5.68
C GLU A 32 6.01 -3.84 -4.60
N ILE A 33 6.27 -2.52 -4.49
CA ILE A 33 5.57 -1.62 -3.56
C ILE A 33 4.08 -1.60 -3.85
N PHE A 34 3.71 -1.39 -5.12
CA PHE A 34 2.32 -1.33 -5.53
C PHE A 34 1.58 -2.65 -5.32
N ALA A 35 2.23 -3.78 -5.62
CA ALA A 35 1.66 -5.11 -5.40
C ALA A 35 1.36 -5.36 -3.91
N ASN A 36 2.31 -5.05 -3.02
CA ASN A 36 2.11 -5.19 -1.58
C ASN A 36 1.00 -4.26 -1.06
N PHE A 37 0.94 -3.04 -1.58
CA PHE A 37 -0.12 -2.10 -1.23
C PHE A 37 -1.51 -2.60 -1.61
N ILE A 38 -1.67 -3.18 -2.82
CA ILE A 38 -2.92 -3.82 -3.22
C ILE A 38 -3.30 -4.98 -2.30
N CYS A 39 -2.33 -5.80 -1.87
CA CYS A 39 -2.58 -6.87 -0.92
C CYS A 39 -3.16 -6.34 0.40
N PHE A 40 -2.61 -5.25 0.95
CA PHE A 40 -3.16 -4.60 2.14
C PHE A 40 -4.57 -4.01 1.92
N ILE A 41 -4.84 -3.49 0.72
CA ILE A 41 -6.19 -3.03 0.36
C ILE A 41 -7.17 -4.19 0.39
N ILE A 42 -6.87 -5.30 -0.29
CA ILE A 42 -7.74 -6.47 -0.34
C ILE A 42 -7.97 -7.01 1.07
N TYR A 43 -6.91 -7.17 1.86
CA TYR A 43 -6.98 -7.62 3.24
C TYR A 43 -7.91 -6.74 4.09
N SER A 44 -7.75 -5.42 3.98
CA SER A 44 -8.57 -4.47 4.74
C SER A 44 -10.05 -4.53 4.31
N LEU A 45 -10.32 -4.59 3.00
CA LEU A 45 -11.69 -4.69 2.48
C LEU A 45 -12.39 -6.00 2.85
N GLU A 46 -11.64 -7.08 3.09
CA GLU A 46 -12.19 -8.35 3.56
C GLU A 46 -12.58 -8.29 5.04
N HIS A 47 -11.81 -7.56 5.87
CA HIS A 47 -12.08 -7.42 7.30
C HIS A 47 -13.15 -6.36 7.64
N TYR A 48 -13.34 -5.37 6.76
CA TYR A 48 -14.30 -4.27 6.94
C TYR A 48 -15.38 -4.29 5.85
N PRO A 49 -16.39 -5.18 5.94
CA PRO A 49 -17.42 -5.33 4.91
C PRO A 49 -18.24 -4.05 4.68
N GLU A 50 -18.42 -3.22 5.70
CA GLU A 50 -19.10 -1.93 5.61
C GLU A 50 -18.33 -0.93 4.72
N VAL A 51 -17.01 -0.90 4.83
CA VAL A 51 -16.13 -0.07 3.97
C VAL A 51 -16.20 -0.57 2.53
N LYS A 52 -16.13 -1.89 2.35
CA LYS A 52 -16.26 -2.53 1.02
C LYS A 52 -17.60 -2.24 0.36
N GLN A 53 -18.70 -2.28 1.11
CA GLN A 53 -20.04 -1.96 0.59
C GLN A 53 -20.13 -0.50 0.18
N ARG A 54 -19.63 0.43 1.01
CA ARG A 54 -19.65 1.85 0.71
C ARG A 54 -18.78 2.21 -0.49
N LEU A 55 -17.61 1.58 -0.63
CA LEU A 55 -16.74 1.75 -1.79
C LEU A 55 -17.42 1.28 -3.08
N ARG A 56 -18.13 0.14 -3.03
CA ARG A 56 -18.91 -0.36 -4.17
C ARG A 56 -20.03 0.61 -4.56
N GLN A 57 -20.76 1.16 -3.59
CA GLN A 57 -21.78 2.16 -3.85
C GLN A 57 -21.23 3.42 -4.51
N GLU A 58 -20.01 3.85 -4.15
CA GLU A 58 -19.33 4.95 -4.84
C GLU A 58 -19.03 4.60 -6.30
N PHE A 59 -18.48 3.41 -6.56
CA PHE A 59 -18.23 2.96 -7.93
C PHE A 59 -19.53 2.89 -8.75
N ASP A 60 -20.60 2.32 -8.19
CA ASP A 60 -21.89 2.23 -8.88
C ASP A 60 -22.45 3.62 -9.23
N ARG A 61 -22.21 4.62 -8.36
CA ARG A 61 -22.63 6.01 -8.59
C ARG A 61 -21.79 6.73 -9.64
N VAL A 62 -20.47 6.54 -9.66
CA VAL A 62 -19.56 7.24 -10.57
C VAL A 62 -19.58 6.62 -11.97
N PHE A 63 -19.70 5.29 -12.05
CA PHE A 63 -19.64 4.55 -13.30
C PHE A 63 -21.03 4.20 -13.87
N GLU A 64 -22.12 4.41 -13.12
CA GLU A 64 -23.50 4.23 -13.58
C GLU A 64 -23.78 2.83 -14.21
N ASN A 65 -23.03 1.81 -13.78
CA ASN A 65 -23.00 0.45 -14.37
C ASN A 65 -22.52 0.38 -15.83
N ASP A 66 -22.00 1.46 -16.41
CA ASP A 66 -21.36 1.43 -17.72
C ASP A 66 -19.89 0.99 -17.56
N LEU A 67 -19.68 -0.31 -17.69
CA LEU A 67 -18.36 -0.93 -17.69
C LEU A 67 -17.68 -0.89 -19.07
N THR A 68 -18.36 -0.38 -20.10
CA THR A 68 -17.88 -0.38 -21.48
C THR A 68 -17.18 0.92 -21.85
N ARG A 69 -17.57 2.03 -21.20
CA ARG A 69 -16.89 3.31 -21.38
C ARG A 69 -15.48 3.30 -20.78
N PRO A 70 -14.50 3.95 -21.43
CA PRO A 70 -13.19 4.14 -20.84
C PRO A 70 -13.27 5.03 -19.59
N ILE A 71 -12.46 4.68 -18.59
CA ILE A 71 -12.31 5.48 -17.35
C ILE A 71 -11.56 6.76 -17.69
N THR A 72 -12.13 7.91 -17.33
CA THR A 72 -11.50 9.23 -17.54
C THR A 72 -10.94 9.78 -16.24
N TYR A 73 -9.98 10.72 -16.32
CA TYR A 73 -9.46 11.41 -15.12
C TYR A 73 -10.56 12.11 -14.32
N LYS A 74 -11.59 12.65 -14.98
CA LYS A 74 -12.74 13.26 -14.30
C LYS A 74 -13.57 12.25 -13.50
N ASP A 75 -13.52 10.97 -13.85
CA ASP A 75 -14.17 9.93 -13.05
C ASP A 75 -13.34 9.61 -11.81
N LEU A 76 -12.01 9.59 -11.94
CA LEU A 76 -11.09 9.40 -10.82
C LEU A 76 -11.24 10.50 -9.77
N ASP A 77 -11.40 11.76 -10.19
CA ASP A 77 -11.62 12.90 -9.28
C ASP A 77 -12.91 12.75 -8.44
N LYS A 78 -13.89 11.97 -8.91
CA LYS A 78 -15.15 11.74 -8.19
C LYS A 78 -15.06 10.60 -7.17
N LEU A 79 -13.98 9.83 -7.16
CA LEU A 79 -13.78 8.70 -6.25
C LEU A 79 -13.18 9.15 -4.90
N GLU A 80 -13.86 10.09 -4.24
CA GLU A 80 -13.39 10.71 -2.99
C GLU A 80 -13.24 9.71 -1.84
N TYR A 81 -14.17 8.77 -1.72
CA TYR A 81 -14.13 7.74 -0.69
C TYR A 81 -13.06 6.69 -0.98
N CYS A 82 -12.84 6.31 -2.24
CA CYS A 82 -11.74 5.46 -2.64
C CYS A 82 -10.37 6.06 -2.28
N ASP A 83 -10.18 7.36 -2.53
CA ASP A 83 -8.97 8.08 -2.14
C ASP A 83 -8.81 8.12 -0.61
N ALA A 84 -9.91 8.36 0.13
CA ALA A 84 -9.90 8.31 1.59
C ALA A 84 -9.51 6.92 2.13
N VAL A 85 -10.05 5.85 1.55
CA VAL A 85 -9.72 4.46 1.92
C VAL A 85 -8.25 4.15 1.63
N THR A 86 -7.76 4.57 0.46
CA THR A 86 -6.35 4.41 0.06
C THR A 86 -5.41 5.08 1.06
N LYS A 87 -5.72 6.33 1.44
CA LYS A 87 -4.96 7.09 2.46
C LYS A 87 -4.99 6.42 3.83
N GLU A 88 -6.14 5.92 4.24
CA GLU A 88 -6.29 5.26 5.54
C GLU A 88 -5.52 3.94 5.62
N ILE A 89 -5.53 3.17 4.54
CA ILE A 89 -4.74 1.93 4.45
C ILE A 89 -3.25 2.24 4.49
N ASN A 90 -2.79 3.28 3.78
CA ASN A 90 -1.40 3.72 3.84
C ASN A 90 -1.01 4.24 5.24
N ARG A 91 -1.95 4.83 5.99
CA ARG A 91 -1.73 5.25 7.39
C ARG A 91 -1.49 4.04 8.31
N HIS A 92 -2.22 2.95 8.10
CA HIS A 92 -2.10 1.71 8.88
C HIS A 92 -0.93 0.82 8.46
N TYR A 93 -0.71 0.71 7.15
CA TYR A 93 0.30 -0.13 6.51
C TYR A 93 1.16 0.73 5.59
N PRO A 94 2.06 1.56 6.12
CA PRO A 94 2.97 2.36 5.31
C PRO A 94 3.90 1.44 4.51
N VAL A 95 3.66 1.33 3.21
CA VAL A 95 4.44 0.45 2.31
C VAL A 95 5.77 1.11 1.90
N ALA A 96 5.83 2.44 1.96
CA ALA A 96 7.06 3.21 1.80
C ALA A 96 7.28 4.08 3.03
N PHE A 97 8.31 3.77 3.82
CA PHE A 97 8.85 4.67 4.82
C PHE A 97 9.84 5.60 4.10
N PHE A 98 9.42 6.83 3.81
CA PHE A 98 10.39 7.88 3.46
C PHE A 98 11.14 8.25 4.75
N ILE A 99 12.41 7.86 4.82
CA ILE A 99 13.37 8.25 5.86
C ILE A 99 14.14 9.47 5.38
#